data_AF-A0A7C0VDD6-F1
#
_entry.id   AF-A0A7C0VDD6-F1
#
_cell.length_a   1.000
_cell.length_b   1.000
_cell.length_c   1.000
_cell.angle_alpha   90.00
_cell.angle_beta   90.00
_cell.angle_gamma   90.00
#
_symmetry.space_group_name_H-M   'P 1'
#
loop_
_entity.id
_entity.type
_entity.pdbx_description
1 polymer ?
#
loop_
_entity_poly.entity_id
_entity_poly.type
_entity_poly.pdbx_seq_one_letter_code
_entity_poly.pdbx_strand_id
1 'polypeptide(L)'
;MSSQKKKRKGRKKVKVDLELIKELRARTGAGVLDCKNALIETEGDIEKAIEVLRKKGIAKAAKKVGRQTNDGVIMAYIHPGNRIGVLVEVNCETDFVARTE
;
A
#
# COMPACT_ATOMS: atom_id res chain seq x y z
N MET A 1 49.57 16.73 7.27
CA MET A 1 48.78 15.69 7.95
C MET A 1 47.31 16.11 7.96
N SER A 2 46.58 15.96 6.86
CA SER A 2 45.86 14.75 6.42
C SER A 2 44.65 14.39 7.30
N SER A 3 43.47 14.45 6.66
CA SER A 3 42.25 13.69 6.96
C SER A 3 41.48 14.12 8.21
N GLN A 4 40.20 14.51 8.18
CA GLN A 4 39.09 13.92 7.42
C GLN A 4 38.01 14.98 7.11
N LYS A 5 37.93 15.40 5.85
CA LYS A 5 36.66 15.87 5.27
C LYS A 5 35.70 14.66 5.29
N LYS A 6 34.81 14.57 6.28
CA LYS A 6 33.67 13.65 6.26
C LYS A 6 32.81 13.99 5.03
N LYS A 7 33.08 13.25 3.95
CA LYS A 7 32.33 13.25 2.69
C LYS A 7 30.84 13.11 3.03
N ARG A 8 30.09 14.21 2.89
CA ARG A 8 28.63 14.17 2.69
C ARG A 8 28.42 13.40 1.38
N LYS A 9 28.27 12.07 1.47
CA LYS A 9 27.93 11.22 0.34
C LYS A 9 26.68 11.81 -0.31
N GLY A 10 26.83 12.26 -1.54
CA GLY A 10 25.74 12.87 -2.30
C GLY A 10 24.55 11.92 -2.32
N ARG A 11 23.38 12.40 -1.91
CA ARG A 11 22.11 11.80 -2.33
C ARG A 11 22.18 11.78 -3.86
N LYS A 12 22.36 10.60 -4.48
CA LYS A 12 21.98 10.42 -5.88
C LYS A 12 20.54 10.92 -5.96
N LYS A 13 20.30 12.09 -6.55
CA LYS A 13 18.96 12.51 -6.93
C LYS A 13 18.56 11.57 -8.05
N VAL A 14 18.05 10.39 -7.71
CA VAL A 14 17.31 9.58 -8.67
C VAL A 14 16.13 10.45 -9.07
N LYS A 15 16.17 10.95 -10.30
CA LYS A 15 15.12 11.79 -10.87
C LYS A 15 14.00 10.85 -11.26
N VAL A 16 13.15 10.49 -10.31
CA VAL A 16 11.99 9.63 -10.58
C VAL A 16 10.97 10.46 -11.36
N ASP A 17 10.56 9.93 -12.51
CA ASP A 17 9.56 10.56 -13.36
C ASP A 17 8.21 10.64 -12.65
N LEU A 18 7.51 11.77 -12.82
CA LEU A 18 6.16 11.96 -12.31
C LEU A 18 5.18 11.03 -13.00
N GLU A 19 5.42 10.67 -14.26
CA GLU A 19 4.58 9.72 -15.00
C GLU A 19 4.68 8.31 -14.39
N LEU A 20 5.90 7.86 -14.06
CA LEU A 20 6.10 6.57 -13.38
C LEU A 20 5.43 6.52 -12.00
N ILE A 21 5.46 7.64 -11.25
CA ILE A 21 4.76 7.72 -9.97
C ILE A 21 3.24 7.63 -10.16
N LYS A 22 2.71 8.30 -11.18
CA LYS A 22 1.28 8.24 -11.52
C LYS A 22 0.88 6.83 -11.94
N GLU A 23 1.65 6.18 -12.81
CA GLU A 23 1.41 4.82 -13.27
C GLU A 23 1.41 3.83 -12.10
N LEU A 24 2.46 3.86 -11.28
CA LEU A 24 2.56 2.97 -10.12
C LEU A 24 1.40 3.19 -9.13
N ARG A 25 1.01 4.46 -8.91
CA ARG A 25 -0.15 4.79 -8.07
C ARG A 25 -1.45 4.26 -8.67
N ALA A 26 -1.66 4.41 -9.97
CA ALA A 26 -2.85 3.90 -10.64
C ALA A 26 -2.98 2.37 -10.52
N ARG A 27 -1.86 1.65 -10.61
CA ARG A 27 -1.83 0.19 -10.48
C ARG A 27 -2.01 -0.33 -9.05
N THR A 28 -1.57 0.44 -8.04
CA THR A 28 -1.47 -0.06 -6.65
C THR A 28 -2.39 0.64 -5.64
N GLY A 29 -2.90 1.83 -5.97
CA GLY A 29 -3.63 2.67 -5.03
C GLY A 29 -2.79 3.25 -3.88
N ALA A 30 -1.47 3.01 -3.87
CA ALA A 30 -0.61 3.45 -2.77
C ALA A 30 -0.42 4.99 -2.75
N GLY A 31 -0.06 5.52 -1.58
CA GLY A 31 0.20 6.95 -1.41
C GLY A 31 1.37 7.44 -2.27
N VAL A 32 1.29 8.68 -2.77
CA VAL A 32 2.28 9.28 -3.70
C VAL A 32 3.71 9.14 -3.18
N LEU A 33 3.92 9.38 -1.89
CA LEU A 33 5.23 9.31 -1.27
C LEU A 33 5.76 7.87 -1.18
N ASP A 34 4.88 6.90 -0.89
CA ASP A 34 5.26 5.49 -0.87
C ASP A 34 5.66 5.03 -2.27
N CYS A 35 4.89 5.39 -3.31
CA CYS A 35 5.21 5.09 -4.71
C CYS A 35 6.57 5.69 -5.11
N LYS A 36 6.80 6.96 -4.79
CA LYS A 36 8.08 7.63 -5.06
C LYS A 36 9.24 6.92 -4.36
N ASN A 37 9.09 6.59 -3.08
CA ASN A 37 10.14 5.92 -2.31
C ASN A 37 10.41 4.50 -2.84
N ALA A 38 9.37 3.76 -3.23
CA ALA A 38 9.50 2.45 -3.84
C ALA A 38 10.26 2.54 -5.17
N LEU A 39 9.92 3.49 -6.04
CA LEU A 39 10.63 3.73 -7.31
C LEU A 39 12.09 4.18 -7.10
N ILE A 40 12.39 4.93 -6.03
CA ILE A 40 13.78 5.27 -5.68
C ILE A 40 14.55 4.01 -5.27
N GLU A 41 13.94 3.13 -4.47
CA GLU A 41 14.53 1.88 -3.96
C GLU A 41 14.75 0.85 -5.08
N THR A 42 13.89 0.85 -6.10
CA THR A 42 13.95 -0.09 -7.23
C THR A 42 14.51 0.51 -8.51
N GLU A 43 15.12 1.70 -8.41
CA GLU A 43 15.74 2.42 -9.53
C GLU A 43 14.80 2.63 -10.73
N GLY A 44 13.50 2.81 -10.48
CA GLY A 44 12.47 3.04 -11.50
C GLY A 44 11.78 1.78 -12.03
N ASP A 45 12.16 0.60 -11.56
CA ASP A 45 11.51 -0.66 -11.94
C ASP A 45 10.12 -0.78 -11.27
N ILE A 46 9.07 -0.76 -12.10
CA ILE A 46 7.67 -0.79 -11.66
C ILE A 46 7.31 -2.10 -10.98
N GLU A 47 7.67 -3.25 -11.58
CA GLU A 47 7.27 -4.56 -11.05
C GLU A 47 7.92 -4.81 -9.69
N LYS A 48 9.22 -4.48 -9.55
CA LYS A 48 9.88 -4.52 -8.24
C LYS A 48 9.26 -3.52 -7.27
N ALA A 49 8.87 -2.33 -7.72
CA ALA A 49 8.25 -1.33 -6.84
C ALA A 49 6.91 -1.82 -6.29
N ILE A 50 6.11 -2.52 -7.10
CA ILE A 50 4.86 -3.17 -6.68
C ILE A 50 5.14 -4.18 -5.56
N GLU A 51 6.16 -5.04 -5.71
CA GLU A 51 6.52 -5.99 -4.66
C GLU A 51 6.95 -5.30 -3.36
N VAL A 52 7.76 -4.24 -3.47
CA VAL A 52 8.19 -3.42 -2.31
C VAL A 52 6.97 -2.82 -1.61
N LEU A 53 6.03 -2.25 -2.37
CA LEU A 53 4.79 -1.69 -1.83
C LEU A 53 3.93 -2.76 -1.16
N ARG A 54 3.82 -3.96 -1.75
CA ARG A 54 3.07 -5.08 -1.16
C ARG A 54 3.66 -5.49 0.19
N LYS A 55 4.97 -5.68 0.27
CA LYS A 55 5.68 -6.01 1.52
C LYS A 55 5.50 -4.93 2.58
N LYS A 56 5.62 -3.65 2.20
CA LYS A 56 5.38 -2.50 3.10
C LYS A 56 3.92 -2.41 3.55
N GLY A 57 2.97 -2.73 2.66
CA GLY A 57 1.53 -2.76 2.95
C GLY A 57 1.19 -3.76 4.06
N ILE A 58 1.73 -4.98 3.98
CA ILE A 58 1.56 -6.02 5.01
C ILE A 58 2.10 -5.53 6.37
N ALA A 59 3.29 -4.92 6.38
CA ALA A 59 3.87 -4.36 7.60
C ALA A 59 3.04 -3.21 8.19
N LYS A 60 2.43 -2.36 7.34
CA LYS A 60 1.52 -1.30 7.79
C LYS A 60 0.22 -1.88 8.35
N ALA A 61 -0.34 -2.92 7.74
CA ALA A 61 -1.53 -3.61 8.23
C ALA A 61 -1.28 -4.26 9.61
N ALA A 62 -0.12 -4.90 9.81
CA ALA A 62 0.26 -5.48 11.09
C ALA A 62 0.26 -4.45 12.25
N LYS A 63 0.62 -3.19 11.96
CA LYS A 63 0.59 -2.10 12.96
C LYS A 63 -0.83 -1.64 13.34
N LYS A 64 -1.87 -2.11 12.64
CA LYS A 64 -3.27 -1.76 12.90
C LYS A 64 -4.05 -2.80 13.70
N VAL A 65 -3.48 -3.98 13.97
CA VAL A 65 -4.16 -5.15 14.56
C VAL A 65 -4.81 -4.87 15.93
N GLY A 66 -4.38 -3.85 16.67
CA GLY A 66 -4.97 -3.47 17.96
C GLY A 66 -6.05 -2.39 17.90
N ARG A 67 -6.43 -1.91 16.71
CA ARG A 67 -7.45 -0.86 16.59
C ARG A 67 -8.84 -1.45 16.65
N GLN A 68 -9.77 -0.74 17.29
CA GLN A 68 -11.17 -1.14 17.32
C GLN A 68 -11.82 -0.91 15.95
N THR A 69 -12.59 -1.89 15.49
CA THR A 69 -13.31 -1.87 14.22
C THR A 69 -14.78 -2.21 14.46
N ASN A 70 -15.56 -1.21 14.91
CA ASN A 70 -16.96 -1.41 15.31
C ASN A 70 -17.96 -1.14 14.17
N ASP A 71 -17.50 -0.59 13.05
CA ASP A 71 -18.29 -0.40 11.84
C ASP A 71 -17.97 -1.51 10.82
N GLY A 72 -18.76 -1.63 9.74
CA GLY A 72 -18.52 -2.64 8.71
C GLY A 72 -19.72 -2.94 7.82
N VAL A 73 -19.64 -4.06 7.11
CA VAL A 73 -20.71 -4.58 6.26
C VAL A 73 -20.91 -6.07 6.48
N ILE A 74 -22.16 -6.52 6.41
CA ILE A 74 -22.52 -7.94 6.33
C ILE A 74 -22.96 -8.22 4.90
N MET A 75 -22.31 -9.16 4.23
CA MET A 75 -22.70 -9.62 2.89
C MET A 75 -23.21 -11.05 2.95
N ALA A 76 -24.27 -11.31 2.18
CA ALA A 76 -24.84 -12.62 1.99
C ALA A 76 -24.58 -13.11 0.56
N TYR A 77 -24.17 -14.37 0.42
CA TYR A 77 -24.08 -15.07 -0.86
C TYR A 77 -24.91 -16.34 -0.80
N ILE A 78 -25.86 -16.49 -1.72
CA ILE A 78 -26.65 -17.70 -1.89
C ILE A 78 -26.21 -18.36 -3.18
N HIS A 79 -25.68 -19.59 -3.09
CA HIS A 79 -25.30 -20.35 -4.27
C HIS A 79 -26.54 -20.75 -5.08
N PRO A 80 -26.48 -20.70 -6.42
CA PRO A 80 -27.58 -21.15 -7.26
C PRO A 80 -28.07 -22.55 -6.87
N GLY A 81 -29.39 -22.70 -6.77
CA GLY A 81 -30.02 -23.94 -6.27
C GLY A 81 -30.27 -23.95 -4.76
N ASN A 82 -30.06 -22.83 -4.05
CA ASN A 82 -30.54 -22.56 -2.68
C ASN A 82 -30.10 -23.56 -1.61
N ARG A 83 -29.02 -24.30 -1.85
CA ARG A 83 -28.50 -25.32 -0.93
C ARG A 83 -27.36 -24.84 -0.06
N ILE A 84 -26.67 -23.78 -0.47
CA ILE A 84 -25.52 -23.22 0.23
C ILE A 84 -25.73 -21.72 0.35
N GLY A 85 -25.68 -21.21 1.58
CA GLY A 85 -25.68 -19.79 1.90
C GLY A 85 -24.46 -19.45 2.75
N VAL A 86 -23.87 -18.29 2.50
CA VAL A 86 -22.72 -17.77 3.23
C VAL A 86 -23.06 -16.36 3.70
N LEU A 87 -22.77 -16.06 4.97
CA LEU A 87 -22.73 -14.71 5.51
C LEU A 87 -21.29 -14.36 5.87
N VAL A 88 -20.86 -13.16 5.49
CA VAL A 88 -19.53 -12.63 5.78
C VAL A 88 -19.69 -11.28 6.43
N GLU A 89 -19.12 -11.10 7.62
CA GLU A 89 -18.96 -9.81 8.27
C GLU A 89 -17.55 -9.28 8.00
N VAL A 90 -17.45 -8.04 7.51
CA VAL A 90 -16.18 -7.35 7.28
C VAL A 90 -16.21 -6.03 8.04
N ASN A 91 -15.45 -5.95 9.13
CA ASN A 91 -15.37 -4.76 9.98
C ASN A 91 -14.29 -3.77 9.53
N CYS A 92 -14.52 -2.50 9.85
CA CYS A 92 -13.61 -1.39 9.61
C CYS A 92 -13.69 -0.36 10.76
N GLU A 93 -12.77 0.62 10.77
CA GLU A 93 -12.67 1.61 11.86
C GLU A 93 -13.82 2.65 11.82
N THR A 94 -14.38 2.93 10.64
CA THR A 94 -15.35 4.02 10.42
C THR A 94 -16.36 3.69 9.33
N ASP A 95 -17.61 4.12 9.50
CA ASP A 95 -18.70 4.00 8.52
C ASP A 95 -18.38 4.48 7.09
N PHE A 96 -17.59 5.53 6.91
CA PHE A 96 -17.19 6.02 5.58
C PHE A 96 -16.47 4.94 4.75
N VAL A 97 -15.65 4.11 5.41
CA VAL A 97 -14.93 3.01 4.74
C VAL A 97 -15.89 1.87 4.41
N ALA A 98 -16.89 1.59 5.27
CA ALA A 98 -17.89 0.55 5.00
C ALA A 98 -18.75 0.83 3.75
N ARG A 99 -18.82 2.10 3.31
CA ARG A 99 -19.63 2.56 2.18
C ARG A 99 -18.83 2.87 0.91
N THR A 100 -17.55 2.46 0.86
CA THR A 100 -16.70 2.69 -0.33
C THR A 100 -17.02 1.65 -1.42
N GLU A 101 -17.08 2.08 -2.69
CA GLU A 101 -17.21 1.22 -3.87
C GLU A 101 -15.88 0.60 -4.31
#